data_AF-A0A0J8QT75-F1
#
_entry.id   AF-A0A0J8QT75-F1
#
_cell.length_a   1.000
_cell.length_b   1.000
_cell.length_c   1.000
_cell.angle_alpha   90.00
_cell.angle_beta   90.00
_cell.angle_gamma   90.00
#
_symmetry.space_group_name_H-M   'P 1'
#
loop_
_entity.id
_entity.type
_entity.pdbx_description
1 polymer ?
#
loop_
_entity_poly.entity_id
_entity_poly.type
_entity_poly.pdbx_seq_one_letter_code
_entity_poly.pdbx_strand_id
1 'polypeptide(L)'
;MKNSEEPPQPRCQFSGEACSTESPHYRKVISHIFGRNKRCTIGVPNFVWIYYCRKHYQRARYRTGEWPFRQCDLAIDTIKNMRAWGGVEDFNLQLRRRETQRSTGNEGQFEEDDSTVQSTVHETGESIVTHDADANDEDSSAEAAVKDGRGFNPDEPGESSEPKKRSPRIIPRPVPDWLYSRIGNHKTFSQTLQVLRDLRQHLQQRIENGYEAHFPDIEILPNLRQRPPPLHTAASKSRRVSSRGAVAKVVKK
;
A
#
# COMPACT_ATOMS: atom_id res chain seq x y z
N MET A 1 -5.03 -16.74 34.18
CA MET A 1 -5.35 -17.13 32.79
C MET A 1 -5.30 -15.87 31.93
N LYS A 2 -4.23 -15.67 31.15
CA LYS A 2 -4.16 -14.54 30.22
C LYS A 2 -4.93 -14.95 28.98
N ASN A 3 -6.12 -14.37 28.77
CA ASN A 3 -6.80 -14.42 27.48
C ASN A 3 -5.94 -13.60 26.51
N SER A 4 -5.05 -14.27 25.80
CA SER A 4 -4.43 -13.72 24.60
C SER A 4 -5.53 -13.68 23.55
N GLU A 5 -6.34 -12.61 23.53
CA GLU A 5 -7.22 -12.34 22.40
C GLU A 5 -6.31 -12.15 21.17
N GLU A 6 -6.15 -13.21 20.39
CA GLU A 6 -5.57 -13.07 19.06
C GLU A 6 -6.37 -12.02 18.31
N PRO A 7 -5.70 -11.09 17.60
CA PRO A 7 -6.39 -10.09 16.82
C PRO A 7 -7.33 -10.81 15.83
N PRO A 8 -8.58 -10.35 15.68
CA PRO A 8 -9.56 -11.04 14.86
C PRO A 8 -9.04 -11.23 13.44
N GLN A 9 -9.11 -12.47 12.96
CA GLN A 9 -8.63 -12.80 11.63
C GLN A 9 -9.35 -11.97 10.56
N PRO A 10 -8.65 -11.59 9.47
CA PRO A 10 -9.25 -10.80 8.41
C PRO A 10 -10.41 -11.58 7.77
N ARG A 11 -11.60 -10.96 7.76
CA ARG A 11 -12.79 -11.49 7.09
C ARG A 11 -13.12 -10.67 5.84
N CYS A 12 -13.70 -11.32 4.84
CA CYS A 12 -14.17 -10.65 3.63
C CYS A 12 -15.40 -9.80 3.95
N GLN A 13 -15.37 -8.52 3.54
CA GLN A 13 -16.39 -7.51 3.80
C GLN A 13 -17.12 -7.08 2.52
N PHE A 14 -17.19 -7.95 1.51
CA PHE A 14 -17.74 -7.60 0.19
C PHE A 14 -19.23 -7.22 0.25
N SER A 15 -20.06 -8.07 0.89
CA SER A 15 -21.51 -7.91 1.01
C SER A 15 -21.98 -7.53 2.42
N GLY A 16 -21.09 -7.50 3.41
CA GLY A 16 -21.46 -7.35 4.84
C GLY A 16 -21.92 -8.64 5.51
N GLU A 17 -22.15 -9.69 4.73
CA GLU A 17 -22.55 -11.03 5.18
C GLU A 17 -21.37 -12.02 5.17
N ALA A 18 -21.62 -13.24 5.65
CA ALA A 18 -20.67 -14.33 5.56
C ALA A 18 -20.26 -14.61 4.11
N CYS A 19 -18.96 -14.72 3.88
CA CYS A 19 -18.40 -14.89 2.55
C CYS A 19 -18.56 -16.33 2.05
N SER A 20 -19.39 -16.55 1.04
CA SER A 20 -19.65 -17.88 0.45
C SER A 20 -18.53 -18.47 -0.41
N THR A 21 -17.40 -17.76 -0.56
CA THR A 21 -16.34 -18.19 -1.50
C THR A 21 -15.32 -19.16 -0.91
N GLU A 22 -15.34 -19.33 0.42
CA GLU A 22 -14.37 -20.13 1.20
C GLU A 22 -12.89 -19.81 0.92
N SER A 23 -12.61 -18.67 0.29
CA SER A 23 -11.26 -18.32 -0.15
C SER A 23 -10.39 -17.91 1.05
N PRO A 24 -9.21 -18.54 1.23
CA PRO A 24 -8.30 -18.22 2.34
C PRO A 24 -7.50 -16.93 2.09
N HIS A 25 -7.52 -16.40 0.86
CA HIS A 25 -6.68 -15.28 0.46
C HIS A 25 -7.42 -13.94 0.50
N TYR A 26 -7.00 -13.06 1.42
CA TYR A 26 -7.60 -11.74 1.63
C TYR A 26 -6.70 -10.60 1.14
N ARG A 27 -7.33 -9.52 0.66
CA ARG A 27 -6.65 -8.33 0.15
C ARG A 27 -7.14 -7.09 0.87
N LYS A 28 -6.21 -6.25 1.34
CA LYS A 28 -6.49 -4.87 1.80
C LYS A 28 -6.93 -4.02 0.60
N VAL A 29 -8.24 -3.98 0.34
CA VAL A 29 -8.84 -3.76 -0.99
C VAL A 29 -8.34 -2.48 -1.67
N ILE A 30 -8.35 -1.37 -0.93
CA ILE A 30 -7.96 -0.05 -1.44
C ILE A 30 -6.69 0.52 -0.79
N SER A 31 -5.91 -0.30 -0.08
CA SER A 31 -4.69 0.16 0.61
C SER A 31 -3.70 0.89 -0.31
N HIS A 32 -3.70 0.59 -1.61
CA HIS A 32 -2.88 1.28 -2.60
C HIS A 32 -3.22 2.78 -2.76
N ILE A 33 -4.47 3.20 -2.52
CA ILE A 33 -4.89 4.61 -2.51
C ILE A 33 -4.24 5.33 -1.34
N PHE A 34 -4.00 4.62 -0.24
CA PHE A 34 -3.37 5.15 0.96
C PHE A 34 -1.84 5.01 0.94
N GLY A 35 -1.27 4.48 -0.15
CA GLY A 35 0.17 4.26 -0.26
C GLY A 35 0.65 3.02 0.51
N ARG A 36 -0.01 1.86 0.35
CA ARG A 36 0.26 0.56 1.03
C ARG A 36 1.72 0.24 1.40
N ASN A 37 2.69 0.60 0.57
CA ASN A 37 4.12 0.26 0.79
C ASN A 37 4.92 1.41 1.43
N LYS A 38 4.26 2.51 1.79
CA LYS A 38 4.87 3.68 2.41
C LYS A 38 4.80 3.59 3.93
N ARG A 39 5.82 4.13 4.60
CA ARG A 39 5.95 4.15 6.07
C ARG A 39 4.70 4.62 6.79
N CYS A 40 4.00 5.61 6.22
CA CYS A 40 2.75 6.16 6.76
C CYS A 40 1.61 5.13 6.89
N THR A 41 1.64 4.02 6.15
CA THR A 41 0.60 2.97 6.22
C THR A 41 1.03 1.69 6.92
N ILE A 42 2.33 1.47 7.10
CA ILE A 42 2.87 0.28 7.78
C ILE A 42 2.38 0.24 9.23
N GLY A 43 2.28 1.39 9.90
CA GLY A 43 1.80 1.49 11.28
C GLY A 43 0.28 1.40 11.47
N VAL A 44 -0.52 1.26 10.40
CA VAL A 44 -1.98 1.18 10.49
C VAL A 44 -2.42 -0.26 10.80
N PRO A 45 -3.13 -0.50 11.93
CA PRO A 45 -3.53 -1.84 12.34
C PRO A 45 -4.41 -2.56 11.32
N ASN A 46 -4.33 -3.90 11.33
CA ASN A 46 -5.07 -4.72 10.36
C ASN A 46 -6.58 -4.50 10.43
N PHE A 47 -7.18 -4.30 11.60
CA PHE A 47 -8.64 -4.10 11.76
C PHE A 47 -9.17 -2.79 11.15
N VAL A 48 -8.30 -1.82 10.86
CA VAL A 48 -8.70 -0.55 10.21
C VAL A 48 -9.00 -0.77 8.72
N TRP A 49 -8.30 -1.73 8.11
CA TRP A 49 -8.41 -2.00 6.68
C TRP A 49 -9.65 -2.82 6.33
N ILE A 50 -10.22 -2.51 5.17
CA ILE A 50 -11.28 -3.32 4.56
C ILE A 50 -10.64 -4.43 3.73
N TYR A 51 -11.12 -5.66 3.94
CA TYR A 51 -10.62 -6.84 3.23
C TYR A 51 -11.69 -7.45 2.34
N TYR A 52 -11.32 -7.81 1.12
CA TYR A 52 -12.07 -8.75 0.28
C TYR A 52 -11.24 -9.99 0.06
N CYS A 53 -11.91 -11.14 -0.09
CA CYS A 53 -11.23 -12.32 -0.62
C CYS A 53 -10.83 -12.09 -2.09
N ARG A 54 -9.93 -12.93 -2.60
CA ARG A 54 -9.45 -12.84 -4.00
C ARG A 54 -10.60 -12.83 -5.01
N LYS A 55 -11.55 -13.76 -4.88
CA LYS A 55 -12.69 -13.90 -5.80
C LYS A 55 -13.59 -12.66 -5.78
N HIS A 56 -13.94 -12.14 -4.60
CA HIS A 56 -14.76 -10.92 -4.49
C HIS A 56 -14.05 -9.66 -5.00
N TYR A 57 -12.74 -9.54 -4.78
CA TYR A 57 -11.97 -8.44 -5.35
C TYR A 57 -12.03 -8.46 -6.88
N GLN A 58 -11.85 -9.62 -7.51
CA GLN A 58 -11.95 -9.76 -8.97
C GLN A 58 -13.37 -9.41 -9.46
N ARG A 59 -14.41 -9.89 -8.76
CA ARG A 59 -15.80 -9.55 -9.09
C ARG A 59 -16.06 -8.04 -9.04
N ALA A 60 -15.68 -7.40 -7.95
CA ALA A 60 -15.87 -5.96 -7.73
C ALA A 60 -15.16 -5.11 -8.80
N ARG A 61 -13.94 -5.52 -9.17
CA ARG A 61 -13.07 -4.71 -10.04
C ARG A 61 -13.35 -4.85 -11.52
N TYR A 62 -13.63 -6.07 -11.98
CA TYR A 62 -13.62 -6.37 -13.42
C TYR A 62 -15.00 -6.65 -14.02
N ARG A 63 -16.01 -6.92 -13.20
CA ARG A 63 -17.34 -7.30 -13.73
C ARG A 63 -18.33 -6.15 -13.83
N THR A 64 -18.06 -5.02 -13.16
CA THR A 64 -19.00 -3.90 -13.05
C THR A 64 -18.32 -2.58 -13.37
N GLY A 65 -19.01 -1.69 -14.10
CA GLY A 65 -18.61 -0.28 -14.25
C GLY A 65 -18.63 0.51 -12.94
N GLU A 66 -19.15 -0.09 -11.87
CA GLU A 66 -19.31 0.48 -10.53
C GLU A 66 -18.00 0.62 -9.74
N TRP A 67 -16.90 0.01 -10.20
CA TRP A 67 -15.65 -0.05 -9.45
C TRP A 67 -15.12 1.33 -9.00
N PRO A 68 -15.12 2.40 -9.83
CA PRO A 68 -14.70 3.74 -9.43
C PRO A 68 -15.52 4.30 -8.24
N PHE A 69 -16.83 4.07 -8.22
CA PHE A 69 -17.69 4.48 -7.11
C PHE A 69 -17.40 3.65 -5.87
N ARG A 70 -17.26 2.34 -6.04
CA ARG A 70 -16.91 1.44 -4.94
C ARG A 70 -15.56 1.81 -4.32
N GLN A 71 -14.59 2.28 -5.11
CA GLN A 71 -13.34 2.81 -4.58
C GLN A 71 -13.54 4.06 -3.70
N CYS A 72 -14.43 4.98 -4.09
CA CYS A 72 -14.78 6.14 -3.28
C CYS A 72 -15.44 5.73 -1.95
N ASP A 73 -16.42 4.82 -2.01
CA ASP A 73 -17.13 4.34 -0.83
C ASP A 73 -16.16 3.61 0.14
N LEU A 74 -15.29 2.74 -0.40
CA LEU A 74 -14.27 2.04 0.40
C LEU A 74 -13.24 2.99 1.01
N ALA A 75 -12.85 4.05 0.29
CA ALA A 75 -11.96 5.06 0.83
C ALA A 75 -12.65 5.84 1.97
N ILE A 76 -13.91 6.23 1.79
CA ILE A 76 -14.72 6.89 2.83
C ILE A 76 -14.80 6.02 4.09
N ASP A 77 -15.13 4.74 3.95
CA ASP A 77 -15.25 3.84 5.10
C ASP A 77 -13.91 3.58 5.77
N THR A 78 -12.82 3.50 5.00
CA THR A 78 -11.46 3.40 5.57
C THR A 78 -11.08 4.65 6.37
N ILE A 79 -11.43 5.85 5.89
CA ILE A 79 -11.23 7.10 6.64
C ILE A 79 -12.05 7.10 7.94
N LYS A 80 -13.30 6.60 7.92
CA LYS A 80 -14.10 6.44 9.14
C LYS A 80 -13.47 5.45 10.12
N ASN A 81 -12.95 4.33 9.64
CA ASN A 81 -12.24 3.35 10.47
C ASN A 81 -10.98 3.96 11.10
N MET A 82 -10.20 4.71 10.33
CA MET A 82 -9.03 5.44 10.84
C MET A 82 -9.42 6.45 11.92
N ARG A 83 -10.56 7.12 11.76
CA ARG A 83 -11.10 8.06 12.76
C ARG A 83 -11.49 7.35 14.04
N ALA A 84 -12.22 6.23 13.93
CA ALA A 84 -12.65 5.42 15.06
C ALA A 84 -11.45 4.79 15.80
N TRP A 85 -10.42 4.40 15.06
CA TRP A 85 -9.17 3.92 15.64
C TRP A 85 -8.40 5.02 16.40
N GLY A 86 -8.46 6.27 15.95
CA GLY A 86 -7.86 7.42 16.64
C GLY A 86 -6.34 7.58 16.46
N GLY A 87 -5.67 6.67 15.75
CA GLY A 87 -4.22 6.71 15.51
C GLY A 87 -3.76 7.63 14.36
N VAL A 88 -4.69 8.25 13.63
CA VAL A 88 -4.40 9.21 12.56
C VAL A 88 -4.73 10.63 13.03
N GLU A 89 -3.84 11.57 12.75
CA GLU A 89 -4.02 12.99 13.06
C GLU A 89 -4.72 13.72 11.91
N ASP A 90 -4.12 13.68 10.73
CA ASP A 90 -4.60 14.30 9.50
C ASP A 90 -4.05 13.52 8.27
N PHE A 91 -4.24 14.07 7.06
CA PHE A 91 -3.86 13.42 5.80
C PHE A 91 -3.08 14.36 4.88
N ASN A 92 -2.11 13.83 4.15
CA ASN A 92 -1.55 14.48 2.97
C ASN A 92 -2.28 13.95 1.74
N LEU A 93 -2.99 14.82 1.04
CA LEU A 93 -3.66 14.50 -0.22
C LEU A 93 -2.73 14.94 -1.36
N GLN A 94 -2.27 14.00 -2.17
CA GLN A 94 -1.26 14.27 -3.20
C GLN A 94 -1.55 13.57 -4.52
N LEU A 95 -0.95 14.06 -5.60
CA LEU A 95 -0.95 13.38 -6.89
C LEU A 95 -0.06 12.13 -6.83
N ARG A 96 -0.43 11.08 -7.55
CA ARG A 96 0.49 9.97 -7.79
C ARG A 96 1.64 10.43 -8.69
N ARG A 97 2.82 9.84 -8.51
CA ARG A 97 4.02 10.11 -9.33
C ARG A 97 3.75 10.17 -10.83
N ARG A 98 2.92 9.25 -11.34
CA ARG A 98 2.53 9.18 -12.76
C ARG A 98 1.69 10.37 -13.24
N GLU A 99 0.92 11.00 -12.35
CA GLU A 99 0.21 12.23 -12.68
C GLU A 99 1.17 13.41 -12.60
N THR A 100 2.02 13.50 -11.57
CA THR A 100 3.04 14.54 -11.47
C THR A 100 3.92 14.61 -12.72
N GLN A 101 4.40 13.45 -13.22
CA GLN A 101 5.20 13.36 -14.44
C GLN A 101 4.44 13.86 -15.69
N ARG A 102 3.13 13.63 -15.78
CA ARG A 102 2.31 14.15 -16.88
C ARG A 102 2.14 15.67 -16.79
N SER A 103 1.90 16.19 -15.59
CA SER A 103 1.64 17.61 -15.38
C SER A 103 2.91 18.47 -15.56
N THR A 104 4.09 17.96 -15.23
CA THR A 104 5.35 18.74 -15.31
C THR A 104 6.06 18.63 -16.66
N GLY A 105 5.60 17.77 -17.58
CA GLY A 105 6.21 17.57 -18.90
C GLY A 105 7.67 17.07 -18.87
N ASN A 106 8.16 16.65 -17.69
CA ASN A 106 9.56 16.31 -17.47
C ASN A 106 9.68 14.80 -17.22
N GLU A 107 10.03 14.06 -18.27
CA GLU A 107 10.45 12.67 -18.16
C GLU A 107 11.85 12.61 -17.52
N GLY A 108 11.90 12.75 -16.19
CA GLY A 108 13.09 12.45 -15.40
C GLY A 108 13.82 13.65 -14.81
N GLN A 109 13.38 14.12 -13.64
CA GLN A 109 14.23 14.64 -12.56
C GLN A 109 13.32 15.06 -11.40
N PHE A 110 13.22 14.20 -10.39
CA PHE A 110 12.91 14.62 -9.03
C PHE A 110 13.84 13.81 -8.14
N GLU A 111 14.72 14.53 -7.45
CA GLU A 111 15.72 13.99 -6.54
C GLU A 111 15.04 13.22 -5.40
N GLU A 112 15.61 12.07 -5.06
CA GLU A 112 15.31 11.35 -3.82
C GLU A 112 15.72 12.22 -2.64
N ASP A 113 14.79 13.01 -2.10
CA ASP A 113 14.92 13.52 -0.74
C ASP A 113 14.30 12.51 0.24
N ASP A 114 15.02 11.42 0.48
CA ASP A 114 14.91 10.61 1.69
C ASP A 114 16.33 10.40 2.25
N SER A 115 16.89 11.47 2.80
CA SER A 115 18.13 11.40 3.59
C SER A 115 17.84 11.76 5.04
N THR A 116 17.70 10.75 5.89
CA THR A 116 18.37 10.71 7.21
C THR A 116 18.62 9.26 7.59
N VAL A 117 19.69 8.70 7.04
CA VAL A 117 20.38 7.51 7.57
C VAL A 117 21.70 8.01 8.14
N GLN A 118 21.89 7.91 9.45
CA GLN A 118 23.23 7.95 10.04
C GLN A 118 23.78 6.52 10.06
N SER A 119 24.79 6.32 9.23
CA SER A 119 25.61 5.12 9.17
C SER A 119 26.52 5.03 10.39
N THR A 120 26.56 3.87 11.03
CA THR A 120 27.79 3.38 11.67
C THR A 120 28.04 1.97 11.17
N VAL A 121 29.02 1.86 10.28
CA VAL A 121 29.59 0.62 9.77
C VAL A 121 30.36 -0.04 10.91
N HIS A 122 30.02 -1.27 11.24
CA HIS A 122 30.98 -2.21 11.81
C HIS A 122 30.73 -3.58 11.18
N GLU A 123 31.73 -4.01 10.43
CA GLU A 123 31.84 -5.31 9.78
C GLU A 123 32.13 -6.38 10.83
N THR A 124 31.37 -7.48 10.81
CA THR A 124 31.80 -8.87 11.12
C THR A 124 30.56 -9.76 10.96
N GLY A 125 30.70 -10.80 10.15
CA GLY A 125 29.57 -11.61 9.69
C GLY A 125 29.04 -12.60 10.73
N GLU A 126 27.77 -12.94 10.59
CA GLU A 126 27.24 -14.29 10.80
C GLU A 126 25.83 -14.39 10.20
N SER A 127 25.59 -15.51 9.52
CA SER A 127 24.36 -15.82 8.79
C SER A 127 23.17 -16.01 9.73
N ILE A 128 22.02 -15.42 9.40
CA ILE A 128 20.73 -15.96 9.86
C ILE A 128 19.68 -15.87 8.75
N VAL A 129 19.14 -17.03 8.41
CA VAL A 129 18.06 -17.24 7.44
C VAL A 129 16.73 -16.88 8.08
N THR A 130 15.95 -16.01 7.45
CA THR A 130 14.51 -15.91 7.67
C THR A 130 13.80 -16.08 6.35
N HIS A 131 13.22 -17.26 6.18
CA HIS A 131 12.26 -17.60 5.14
C HIS A 131 10.98 -16.81 5.38
N ASP A 132 10.51 -16.06 4.38
CA ASP A 132 9.08 -15.98 4.06
C ASP A 132 8.94 -15.52 2.61
N ALA A 133 8.42 -16.43 1.79
CA ALA A 133 8.44 -16.38 0.34
C ALA A 133 7.31 -15.52 -0.22
N ASP A 134 7.69 -14.64 -1.14
CA ASP A 134 6.84 -14.03 -2.16
C ASP A 134 6.20 -15.12 -3.03
N ALA A 135 4.86 -15.12 -3.12
CA ALA A 135 4.14 -15.85 -4.15
C ALA A 135 3.65 -14.85 -5.20
N ASN A 136 4.46 -14.71 -6.25
CA ASN A 136 4.01 -14.29 -7.56
C ASN A 136 2.96 -15.30 -8.04
N ASP A 137 1.75 -14.82 -8.34
CA ASP A 137 0.68 -15.65 -8.87
C ASP A 137 0.27 -15.11 -10.25
N GLU A 138 0.97 -15.66 -11.23
CA GLU A 138 0.55 -15.82 -12.62
C GLU A 138 -0.61 -16.82 -12.64
N ASP A 139 -1.83 -16.39 -12.98
CA ASP A 139 -2.92 -17.32 -13.30
C ASP A 139 -3.62 -16.87 -14.58
N SER A 140 -3.25 -17.55 -15.66
CA SER A 140 -3.92 -17.60 -16.95
C SER A 140 -4.99 -18.69 -16.88
N SER A 141 -6.24 -18.33 -17.11
CA SER A 141 -7.29 -19.28 -17.46
C SER A 141 -8.07 -18.73 -18.65
N ALA A 142 -7.79 -19.28 -19.84
CA ALA A 142 -8.59 -19.15 -21.05
C ALA A 142 -9.07 -20.55 -21.41
N GLU A 143 -10.38 -20.74 -21.38
CA GLU A 143 -11.04 -22.01 -21.69
C GLU A 143 -11.38 -22.12 -23.18
N ALA A 144 -10.96 -23.24 -23.75
CA ALA A 144 -11.59 -24.08 -24.77
C ALA A 144 -12.22 -23.44 -26.02
N ALA A 145 -11.53 -23.60 -27.16
CA ALA A 145 -12.16 -23.80 -28.46
C ALA A 145 -11.59 -25.07 -29.12
N VAL A 146 -12.46 -26.05 -29.29
CA VAL A 146 -12.26 -27.35 -29.95
C VAL A 146 -12.00 -27.15 -31.45
N LYS A 147 -11.01 -27.88 -32.01
CA LYS A 147 -11.10 -28.53 -33.32
C LYS A 147 -9.92 -29.47 -33.64
N ASP A 148 -10.30 -30.69 -33.99
CA ASP A 148 -9.74 -31.68 -34.92
C ASP A 148 -8.23 -31.90 -35.10
N GLY A 149 -7.87 -33.18 -35.12
CA GLY A 149 -6.50 -33.66 -35.16
C GLY A 149 -5.91 -33.86 -36.56
N ARG A 150 -4.60 -34.10 -36.57
CA ARG A 150 -3.82 -35.00 -37.46
C ARG A 150 -2.33 -34.83 -37.18
N GLY A 151 -1.63 -35.96 -37.04
CA GLY A 151 -0.23 -36.11 -37.44
C GLY A 151 0.85 -35.68 -36.44
N PHE A 152 1.32 -36.64 -35.64
CA PHE A 152 2.60 -36.58 -34.93
C PHE A 152 3.72 -36.95 -35.90
N ASN A 153 4.67 -36.04 -36.14
CA ASN A 153 5.96 -36.33 -36.77
C ASN A 153 7.06 -35.71 -35.87
N PRO A 154 8.01 -36.49 -35.34
CA PRO A 154 9.00 -35.99 -34.40
C PRO A 154 10.36 -35.82 -35.10
N ASP A 155 10.57 -34.73 -35.84
CA ASP A 155 11.92 -34.34 -36.29
C ASP A 155 11.90 -32.90 -36.84
N GLU A 156 12.14 -31.91 -35.97
CA GLU A 156 12.74 -30.60 -36.30
C GLU A 156 13.05 -29.81 -35.02
N PRO A 157 14.28 -29.29 -34.82
CA PRO A 157 14.63 -28.44 -33.69
C PRO A 157 14.15 -27.02 -33.95
N GLY A 158 12.85 -26.79 -33.71
CA GLY A 158 12.24 -25.46 -33.76
C GLY A 158 12.60 -24.63 -32.53
N GLU A 159 13.31 -23.54 -32.75
CA GLU A 159 13.65 -22.49 -31.79
C GLU A 159 12.36 -21.90 -31.16
N SER A 160 11.94 -22.45 -30.02
CA SER A 160 10.75 -21.99 -29.29
C SER A 160 11.05 -20.67 -28.57
N SER A 161 11.00 -19.58 -29.33
CA SER A 161 10.86 -18.25 -28.75
C SER A 161 9.44 -18.10 -28.17
N GLU A 162 9.23 -18.63 -26.97
CA GLU A 162 7.99 -18.35 -26.23
C GLU A 162 7.81 -16.83 -26.13
N PRO A 163 6.65 -16.28 -26.54
CA PRO A 163 6.41 -14.85 -26.46
C PRO A 163 6.39 -14.45 -24.99
N LYS A 164 7.47 -13.81 -24.54
CA LYS A 164 7.59 -13.25 -23.19
C LYS A 164 6.33 -12.42 -22.89
N LYS A 165 5.57 -12.83 -21.87
CA LYS A 165 4.37 -12.14 -21.40
C LYS A 165 4.71 -10.67 -21.17
N ARG A 166 4.15 -9.78 -22.00
CA ARG A 166 4.38 -8.34 -21.88
C ARG A 166 3.71 -7.84 -20.60
N SER A 167 4.44 -7.07 -19.81
CA SER A 167 3.89 -6.45 -18.61
C SER A 167 2.62 -5.65 -18.94
N PRO A 168 1.56 -5.72 -18.10
CA PRO A 168 0.31 -5.03 -18.36
C PRO A 168 0.53 -3.52 -18.56
N ARG A 169 -0.07 -2.95 -19.62
CA ARG A 169 -0.01 -1.50 -19.88
C ARG A 169 -0.74 -0.74 -18.76
N ILE A 170 -0.03 0.14 -18.07
CA ILE A 170 -0.62 1.02 -17.05
C ILE A 170 -1.41 2.12 -17.75
N ILE A 171 -2.73 2.13 -17.57
CA ILE A 171 -3.62 3.13 -18.16
C ILE A 171 -3.67 4.38 -17.24
N PRO A 172 -3.32 5.58 -17.74
CA PRO A 172 -3.51 6.86 -17.06
C PRO A 172 -4.95 7.06 -16.55
N ARG A 173 -5.12 7.46 -15.28
CA ARG A 173 -6.40 7.96 -14.76
C ARG A 173 -6.25 9.44 -14.42
N PRO A 174 -6.53 10.36 -15.37
CA PRO A 174 -6.26 11.78 -15.20
C PRO A 174 -7.02 12.35 -14.00
N VAL A 175 -6.40 13.30 -13.32
CA VAL A 175 -6.98 14.00 -12.17
C VAL A 175 -7.87 15.16 -12.68
N PRO A 176 -9.12 15.30 -12.22
CA PRO A 176 -9.97 16.44 -12.58
C PRO A 176 -9.38 17.78 -12.13
N ASP A 177 -9.55 18.84 -12.93
CA ASP A 177 -8.98 20.18 -12.67
C ASP A 177 -9.31 20.72 -11.27
N TRP A 178 -10.57 20.56 -10.84
CA TRP A 178 -11.01 21.02 -9.52
C TRP A 178 -10.24 20.34 -8.36
N LEU A 179 -9.77 19.10 -8.57
CA LEU A 179 -9.12 18.30 -7.53
C LEU A 179 -7.69 18.78 -7.27
N TYR A 180 -7.03 19.41 -8.25
CA TYR A 180 -5.71 20.04 -8.05
C TYR A 180 -5.74 21.10 -6.94
N SER A 181 -6.81 21.90 -6.88
CA SER A 181 -7.00 22.91 -5.82
C SER A 181 -7.18 22.32 -4.41
N ARG A 182 -7.49 21.01 -4.33
CA ARG A 182 -7.73 20.31 -3.07
C ARG A 182 -6.50 19.56 -2.57
N ILE A 183 -5.48 19.36 -3.39
CA ILE A 183 -4.19 18.78 -3.00
C ILE A 183 -3.56 19.58 -1.86
N GLY A 184 -2.78 18.91 -1.00
CA GLY A 184 -2.01 19.55 0.05
C GLY A 184 -1.90 18.72 1.33
N ASN A 185 -1.12 19.23 2.27
CA ASN A 185 -0.83 18.59 3.54
C ASN A 185 -1.90 18.91 4.60
N HIS A 186 -1.87 18.16 5.71
CA HIS A 186 -2.67 18.42 6.92
C HIS A 186 -4.20 18.53 6.69
N LYS A 187 -4.75 17.74 5.77
CA LYS A 187 -6.19 17.64 5.55
C LYS A 187 -6.85 16.93 6.72
N THR A 188 -7.84 17.58 7.32
CA THR A 188 -8.68 16.97 8.35
C THR A 188 -9.51 15.82 7.79
N PHE A 189 -10.00 14.94 8.67
CA PHE A 189 -10.97 13.90 8.29
C PHE A 189 -12.16 14.45 7.52
N SER A 190 -12.74 15.56 7.97
CA SER A 190 -13.90 16.18 7.32
C SER A 190 -13.58 16.67 5.92
N GLN A 191 -12.42 17.31 5.73
CA GLN A 191 -11.96 17.76 4.40
C GLN A 191 -11.71 16.58 3.46
N THR A 192 -11.01 15.54 3.92
CA THR A 192 -10.74 14.34 3.12
C THR A 192 -12.03 13.61 2.73
N LEU A 193 -12.98 13.49 3.67
CA LEU A 193 -14.30 12.92 3.39
C LEU A 193 -15.08 13.77 2.39
N GLN A 194 -15.00 15.10 2.47
CA GLN A 194 -15.67 15.99 1.52
C GLN A 194 -15.10 15.81 0.12
N VAL A 195 -13.77 15.78 -0.03
CA VAL A 195 -13.11 15.53 -1.32
C VAL A 195 -13.58 14.20 -1.94
N LEU A 196 -13.71 13.13 -1.15
CA LEU A 196 -14.17 11.84 -1.64
C LEU A 196 -15.65 11.85 -2.06
N ARG A 197 -16.51 12.62 -1.37
CA ARG A 197 -17.92 12.80 -1.76
C ARG A 197 -18.04 13.62 -3.04
N ASP A 198 -17.30 14.72 -3.13
CA ASP A 198 -17.24 15.57 -4.33
C ASP A 198 -16.73 14.76 -5.52
N LEU A 199 -15.70 13.92 -5.30
CA LEU A 199 -15.19 13.00 -6.31
C LEU A 199 -16.26 12.01 -6.76
N ARG A 200 -16.98 11.39 -5.81
CA ARG A 200 -18.05 10.46 -6.14
C ARG A 200 -19.14 11.13 -7.00
N GLN A 201 -19.54 12.35 -6.65
CA GLN A 201 -20.50 13.14 -7.43
C GLN A 201 -19.97 13.48 -8.83
N HIS A 202 -18.69 13.86 -8.93
CA HIS A 202 -18.06 14.12 -10.21
C HIS A 202 -18.04 12.88 -11.12
N LEU A 203 -17.76 11.69 -10.56
CA LEU A 203 -17.82 10.44 -11.33
C LEU A 203 -19.24 10.13 -11.83
N GLN A 204 -20.27 10.46 -11.04
CA GLN A 204 -21.66 10.30 -11.43
C GLN A 204 -22.01 11.20 -12.63
N GLN A 205 -21.67 12.48 -12.54
CA GLN A 205 -21.86 13.46 -13.61
C GLN A 205 -21.13 13.04 -14.90
N ARG A 206 -19.94 12.44 -14.79
CA ARG A 206 -19.21 11.93 -15.97
C ARG A 206 -20.00 10.85 -16.71
N ILE A 207 -20.58 9.89 -15.99
CA ILE A 207 -21.39 8.82 -16.60
C ILE A 207 -22.66 9.39 -17.22
N GLU A 208 -23.34 10.31 -16.52
CA GLU A 208 -24.54 10.99 -17.03
C GLU A 208 -24.26 11.75 -18.34
N ASN A 209 -23.07 12.32 -18.47
CA ASN A 209 -22.60 12.98 -19.68
C ASN A 209 -22.01 12.01 -20.74
N GLY A 210 -22.15 10.70 -20.55
CA GLY A 210 -21.70 9.68 -21.51
C GLY A 210 -20.19 9.39 -21.49
N TYR A 211 -19.45 9.87 -20.49
CA TYR A 211 -18.01 9.60 -20.34
C TYR A 211 -17.75 8.43 -19.39
N GLU A 212 -16.66 7.70 -19.66
CA GLU A 212 -16.17 6.67 -18.73
C GLU A 212 -15.69 7.31 -17.41
N ALA A 213 -16.01 6.68 -16.28
CA ALA A 213 -15.59 7.10 -14.95
C ALA A 213 -14.42 6.26 -14.46
N HIS A 214 -13.47 6.90 -13.77
CA HIS A 214 -12.32 6.23 -13.14
C HIS A 214 -11.92 6.93 -11.87
N PHE A 215 -11.44 6.17 -10.88
CA PHE A 215 -10.81 6.78 -9.71
C PHE A 215 -9.49 7.46 -10.14
N PRO A 216 -9.29 8.75 -9.82
CA PRO A 216 -8.18 9.55 -10.32
C PRO A 216 -6.84 9.17 -9.67
N ASP A 217 -5.74 9.58 -10.31
CA ASP A 217 -4.37 9.28 -9.89
C ASP A 217 -3.91 10.12 -8.68
N ILE A 218 -4.55 9.91 -7.53
CA ILE A 218 -4.24 10.54 -6.24
C ILE A 218 -3.83 9.51 -5.17
N GLU A 219 -3.20 10.00 -4.10
CA GLU A 219 -2.94 9.26 -2.86
C GLU A 219 -3.46 10.04 -1.65
N ILE A 220 -3.95 9.30 -0.66
CA ILE A 220 -4.44 9.83 0.61
C ILE A 220 -3.55 9.27 1.73
N LEU A 221 -2.46 9.95 2.02
CA LEU A 221 -1.46 9.44 2.96
C LEU A 221 -1.81 9.86 4.40
N PRO A 222 -2.03 8.91 5.32
CA PRO A 222 -2.35 9.24 6.70
C PRO A 222 -1.11 9.70 7.48
N ASN A 223 -1.21 10.78 8.23
CA ASN A 223 -0.20 11.17 9.20
C ASN A 223 -0.55 10.52 10.54
N LEU A 224 0.25 9.52 10.92
CA LEU A 224 0.04 8.77 12.15
C LEU A 224 0.44 9.62 13.35
N ARG A 225 -0.37 9.59 14.40
CA ARG A 225 -0.01 10.21 15.68
C ARG A 225 1.27 9.56 16.18
N GLN A 226 2.30 10.35 16.42
CA GLN A 226 3.44 9.85 17.17
C GLN A 226 2.94 9.52 18.57
N ARG A 227 2.97 8.23 18.95
CA ARG A 227 2.80 7.86 20.35
C ARG A 227 4.00 8.50 21.07
N PRO A 228 3.80 9.33 22.11
CA PRO A 228 4.93 9.81 22.89
C PRO A 228 5.72 8.59 23.35
N PRO A 229 7.07 8.61 23.26
CA PRO A 229 7.86 7.51 23.79
C PRO A 229 7.38 7.25 25.22
N PRO A 230 7.19 5.98 25.63
CA PRO A 230 6.85 5.71 27.01
C PRO A 230 7.86 6.46 27.87
N LEU A 231 7.35 7.21 28.87
CA LEU A 231 8.19 7.84 29.88
C LEU A 231 8.96 6.70 30.55
N HIS A 232 10.15 6.40 30.01
CA HIS A 232 11.10 5.56 30.68
C HIS A 232 11.44 6.35 31.94
N THR A 233 10.85 5.95 33.06
CA THR A 233 11.39 6.31 34.38
C THR A 233 12.87 5.99 34.29
N ALA A 234 13.70 7.02 34.35
CA ALA A 234 15.13 6.90 34.20
C ALA A 234 15.64 5.94 35.29
N ALA A 235 15.75 4.66 34.96
CA ALA A 235 16.55 3.73 35.73
C ALA A 235 17.99 4.16 35.47
N SER A 236 18.50 4.99 36.37
CA SER A 236 19.89 5.41 36.46
C SER A 236 20.79 4.21 36.21
N LYS A 237 21.35 4.10 35.00
CA LYS A 237 22.43 3.16 34.73
C LYS A 237 23.64 3.69 35.49
N SER A 238 23.84 3.17 36.69
CA SER A 238 25.06 3.37 37.48
C SER A 238 26.25 2.89 36.64
N ARG A 239 26.98 3.84 36.03
CA ARG A 239 28.29 3.61 35.45
C ARG A 239 29.24 3.21 36.59
N ARG A 240 29.53 1.91 36.72
CA ARG A 240 30.70 1.45 37.47
C ARG A 240 31.95 1.90 36.72
N VAL A 241 32.56 2.99 37.18
CA VAL A 241 33.93 3.37 36.81
C VAL A 241 34.86 2.35 37.45
N SER A 242 35.50 1.51 36.63
CA SER A 242 36.62 0.67 37.07
C SER A 242 37.88 1.53 37.08
N SER A 243 38.39 1.81 38.27
CA SER A 243 39.69 2.45 38.47
C SER A 243 40.81 1.42 38.31
N ARG A 244 41.59 1.50 37.23
CA ARG A 244 42.96 0.95 37.19
C ARG A 244 43.74 1.48 35.99
N GLY A 245 44.85 2.18 36.27
CA GLY A 245 45.98 2.35 35.34
C GLY A 245 46.42 3.78 35.04
N ALA A 246 46.78 4.58 36.06
CA ALA A 246 47.59 5.78 35.84
C ALA A 246 49.08 5.43 35.93
N VAL A 247 49.83 5.63 34.84
CA VAL A 247 51.28 5.48 34.78
C VAL A 247 51.92 6.79 35.23
N ALA A 248 52.62 6.78 36.36
CA ALA A 248 53.37 7.93 36.85
C ALA A 248 54.70 8.10 36.08
N LYS A 249 54.91 9.27 35.48
CA LYS A 249 56.21 9.70 34.96
C LYS A 249 57.12 10.10 36.13
N VAL A 250 58.22 9.38 36.31
CA VAL A 250 59.33 9.78 37.19
C VAL A 250 60.22 10.76 36.43
N VAL A 251 60.32 11.99 36.95
CA VAL A 251 61.37 12.95 36.59
C VAL A 251 62.55 12.70 37.52
N LYS A 252 63.74 12.41 36.96
CA LYS A 252 65.00 12.41 37.71
C LYS A 252 65.72 13.74 37.48
N LYS A 253 66.08 14.37 38.60
CA LYS A 253 67.11 15.42 38.70
C LYS A 253 68.49 14.84 38.43
#